data_AF-A0A2C6CXM5-F1
#
_entry.id   AF-A0A2C6CXM5-F1
#
_cell.length_a   1.000
_cell.length_b   1.000
_cell.length_c   1.000
_cell.angle_alpha   90.00
_cell.angle_beta   90.00
_cell.angle_gamma   90.00
#
_symmetry.space_group_name_H-M   'P 1'
#
loop_
_entity.id
_entity.type
_entity.pdbx_description
1 polymer ?
#
loop_
_entity_poly.entity_id
_entity_poly.type
_entity_poly.pdbx_seq_one_letter_code
_entity_poly.pdbx_strand_id
1 'polypeptide(L)'
;MNPVYIMTGNGPMFMTEEDHQNLRVLTTITNPEEEELIVHVPLPAQAVYAAELGDPSFVQDLPTYSLPDYKYHVGTHRSFDVPGDSMEPTLFEGDKVVCSFLEPTLWESGLKDNFAYVVVTRSDVVVKRVVNHLKESKEIELNSDNNFYEPYRVPLSDLREIWYVRARITPFLPSPKNIQRYIHDEVADLKATINQQSRMLTQLSQTVERILPRQRD
;
A
#
# COMPACT_ATOMS: atom_id res chain seq x y z
N MET A 1 26.04 -23.90 5.13
CA MET A 1 26.76 -24.33 3.89
C MET A 1 26.13 -23.55 2.74
N ASN A 2 26.93 -22.94 1.87
CA ASN A 2 26.43 -21.98 0.88
C ASN A 2 25.65 -22.69 -0.26
N PRO A 3 24.34 -22.45 -0.45
CA PRO A 3 23.56 -23.11 -1.51
C PRO A 3 24.03 -22.73 -2.91
N VAL A 4 24.55 -21.51 -3.11
CA VAL A 4 25.14 -21.08 -4.39
C VAL A 4 26.39 -21.89 -4.74
N TYR A 5 27.21 -22.21 -3.73
CA TYR A 5 28.40 -23.06 -3.91
C TYR A 5 28.01 -24.49 -4.28
N ILE A 6 26.96 -25.05 -3.66
CA ILE A 6 26.47 -26.40 -3.97
C ILE A 6 25.94 -26.48 -5.41
N MET A 7 25.23 -25.45 -5.88
CA MET A 7 24.60 -25.46 -7.20
C MET A 7 25.52 -25.04 -8.33
N THR A 8 26.51 -24.19 -8.08
CA THR A 8 27.35 -23.59 -9.14
C THR A 8 28.85 -23.77 -8.95
N GLY A 9 29.30 -24.26 -7.80
CA GLY A 9 30.73 -24.37 -7.46
C GLY A 9 31.44 -23.02 -7.23
N ASN A 10 30.71 -21.91 -7.30
CA ASN A 10 31.27 -20.57 -7.18
C ASN A 10 31.00 -19.96 -5.80
N GLY A 11 31.98 -19.20 -5.29
CA GLY A 11 31.92 -18.52 -4.00
C GLY A 11 32.47 -19.35 -2.83
N PRO A 12 32.43 -18.80 -1.60
CA PRO A 12 32.93 -19.51 -0.42
C PRO A 12 32.03 -20.70 -0.05
N MET A 13 32.66 -21.84 0.28
CA MET A 13 32.00 -23.10 0.66
C MET A 13 31.14 -22.97 1.93
N PHE A 14 31.57 -22.10 2.83
CA PHE A 14 30.87 -21.78 4.07
C PHE A 14 30.41 -20.32 4.03
N MET A 15 29.13 -20.12 4.34
CA MET A 15 28.55 -18.80 4.57
C MET A 15 28.97 -18.31 5.95
N THR A 16 29.19 -17.01 6.11
CA THR A 16 29.39 -16.41 7.43
C THR A 16 28.09 -16.47 8.24
N GLU A 17 28.13 -16.35 9.57
CA GLU A 17 26.90 -16.33 10.40
C GLU A 17 25.95 -15.18 9.99
N GLU A 18 26.49 -14.07 9.47
CA GLU A 18 25.71 -12.96 8.90
C GLU A 18 25.01 -13.35 7.58
N ASP A 19 25.65 -14.15 6.72
CA ASP A 19 25.05 -14.62 5.47
C ASP A 19 23.93 -15.65 5.71
N HIS A 20 24.06 -16.47 6.76
CA HIS A 20 23.01 -17.41 7.17
C HIS A 20 21.72 -16.70 7.62
N GLN A 21 21.82 -15.51 8.24
CA GLN A 21 20.65 -14.71 8.62
C GLN A 21 19.97 -14.00 7.43
N ASN A 22 20.70 -13.82 6.32
CA ASN A 22 20.20 -13.12 5.14
C ASN A 22 19.51 -14.04 4.11
N LEU A 23 19.55 -15.36 4.28
CA LEU A 23 18.69 -16.29 3.55
C LEU A 23 17.27 -16.22 4.11
N ARG A 24 16.53 -15.18 3.73
CA ARG A 24 15.10 -15.06 4.01
C ARG A 24 14.33 -16.04 3.12
N VAL A 25 13.96 -17.19 3.68
CA VAL A 25 13.12 -18.17 2.99
C VAL A 25 11.67 -17.72 3.14
N LEU A 26 11.05 -17.31 2.04
CA LEU A 26 9.62 -17.03 2.01
C LEU A 26 8.87 -18.35 2.02
N THR A 27 8.08 -18.60 3.07
CA THR A 27 7.26 -19.82 3.15
C THR A 27 6.01 -19.64 2.30
N THR A 28 5.87 -20.49 1.29
CA THR A 28 4.70 -20.58 0.40
C THR A 28 3.96 -21.89 0.65
N ILE A 29 2.65 -21.89 0.41
CA ILE A 29 1.79 -23.08 0.59
C ILE A 29 1.25 -23.42 -0.79
N THR A 30 1.42 -24.67 -1.22
CA THR A 30 0.95 -25.15 -2.52
C THR A 30 -0.20 -26.14 -2.37
N ASN A 31 -1.06 -26.18 -3.38
CA ASN A 31 -2.09 -27.21 -3.49
C ASN A 31 -1.50 -28.52 -4.10
N PRO A 32 -2.27 -29.63 -4.17
CA PRO A 32 -1.82 -30.87 -4.81
C PRO A 32 -1.50 -30.77 -6.31
N GLU A 33 -1.92 -29.70 -6.96
CA GLU A 33 -1.65 -29.38 -8.38
C GLU A 33 -0.40 -28.49 -8.53
N GLU A 34 0.38 -28.32 -7.45
CA GLU A 34 1.57 -27.48 -7.35
C GLU A 34 1.33 -25.97 -7.57
N GLU A 35 0.08 -25.51 -7.50
CA GLU A 35 -0.26 -24.09 -7.55
C GLU A 35 -0.10 -23.45 -6.17
N GLU A 36 0.52 -22.27 -6.13
CA GLU A 36 0.68 -21.48 -4.91
C GLU A 36 -0.67 -20.90 -4.44
N LEU A 37 -1.00 -21.12 -3.17
CA LEU A 37 -2.18 -20.60 -2.51
C LEU A 37 -1.89 -19.25 -1.85
N ILE A 38 -2.89 -18.37 -1.84
CA ILE A 38 -2.82 -17.09 -1.15
C ILE A 38 -2.96 -17.34 0.34
N VAL A 39 -1.89 -17.09 1.10
CA VAL A 39 -1.92 -17.13 2.56
C VAL A 39 -2.60 -15.87 3.08
N HIS A 40 -3.56 -15.99 4.00
CA HIS A 40 -4.25 -14.87 4.61
C HIS A 40 -3.76 -14.65 6.05
N VAL A 41 -3.26 -13.45 6.31
CA VAL A 41 -2.82 -12.99 7.63
C VAL A 41 -3.94 -12.13 8.24
N PRO A 42 -4.76 -12.72 9.14
CA PRO A 42 -5.83 -11.98 9.77
C PRO A 42 -5.28 -10.97 10.79
N LEU A 43 -6.07 -9.93 11.10
CA LEU A 43 -5.63 -8.83 11.98
C LEU A 43 -4.99 -9.30 13.31
N PRO A 44 -5.55 -10.28 14.07
CA PRO A 44 -4.95 -10.74 15.32
C PRO A 44 -3.60 -11.45 15.15
N ALA A 45 -3.33 -11.99 13.96
CA ALA A 45 -2.10 -12.72 13.65
C ALA A 45 -0.98 -11.82 13.13
N GLN A 46 -1.26 -10.55 12.77
CA GLN A 46 -0.28 -9.65 12.14
C GLN A 46 0.91 -9.34 13.04
N ALA A 47 0.69 -9.11 14.33
CA ALA A 47 1.78 -8.86 15.27
C ALA A 47 2.72 -10.07 15.40
N VAL A 48 2.16 -11.28 15.47
CA VAL A 48 2.94 -12.53 15.52
C VAL A 48 3.65 -12.75 14.19
N TYR A 49 2.97 -12.52 13.08
CA TYR A 49 3.54 -12.61 11.74
C TYR A 49 4.75 -11.66 11.55
N ALA A 50 4.66 -10.42 12.02
CA ALA A 50 5.78 -9.48 11.97
C ALA A 50 6.98 -9.97 12.79
N ALA A 51 6.73 -10.58 13.96
CA ALA A 51 7.77 -11.09 14.86
C ALA A 51 8.41 -12.40 14.37
N GLU A 52 7.60 -13.38 13.97
CA GLU A 52 7.96 -14.79 13.69
C GLU A 52 7.99 -15.12 12.19
N LEU A 53 8.26 -14.12 11.35
CA LEU A 53 8.33 -14.24 9.88
C LEU A 53 9.23 -15.40 9.37
N GLY A 54 10.19 -15.83 10.17
CA GLY A 54 11.14 -16.91 9.85
C GLY A 54 10.69 -18.31 10.28
N ASP A 55 9.54 -18.47 10.93
CA ASP A 55 9.01 -19.78 11.32
C ASP A 55 8.00 -20.30 10.28
N PRO A 56 8.35 -21.34 9.50
CA PRO A 56 7.45 -21.91 8.50
C PRO A 56 6.19 -22.54 9.11
N SER A 57 6.25 -22.99 10.37
CA SER A 57 5.13 -23.68 11.03
C SER A 57 3.95 -22.72 11.27
N PHE A 58 4.24 -21.51 11.74
CA PHE A 58 3.22 -20.48 11.94
C PHE A 58 2.53 -20.10 10.63
N VAL A 59 3.30 -19.96 9.55
CA VAL A 59 2.75 -19.63 8.23
C VAL A 59 1.83 -20.73 7.70
N GLN A 60 2.14 -22.01 7.99
CA GLN A 60 1.34 -23.16 7.55
C GLN A 60 -0.04 -23.25 8.23
N ASP A 61 -0.15 -22.74 9.46
CA ASP A 61 -1.41 -22.74 10.22
C ASP A 61 -2.36 -21.61 9.79
N LEU A 62 -1.87 -20.64 8.99
CA LEU A 62 -2.68 -19.53 8.52
C LEU A 62 -3.72 -19.99 7.49
N PRO A 63 -4.91 -19.36 7.47
CA PRO A 63 -5.93 -19.67 6.47
C PRO A 63 -5.41 -19.38 5.06
N THR A 64 -5.71 -20.29 4.13
CA THR A 64 -5.32 -20.16 2.73
C THR A 64 -6.53 -20.19 1.80
N TYR A 65 -6.42 -19.54 0.66
CA TYR A 65 -7.43 -19.60 -0.40
C TYR A 65 -6.79 -19.36 -1.77
N SER A 66 -7.53 -19.67 -2.83
CA SER A 66 -7.14 -19.31 -4.20
C SER A 66 -8.18 -18.37 -4.81
N LEU A 67 -7.74 -17.57 -5.77
CA LEU A 67 -8.61 -16.72 -6.59
C LEU A 67 -8.56 -17.21 -8.04
N PRO A 68 -9.68 -17.17 -8.78
CA PRO A 68 -9.78 -17.80 -10.10
C PRO A 68 -9.03 -17.06 -11.22
N ASP A 69 -8.55 -15.83 -10.98
CA ASP A 69 -7.84 -15.07 -12.01
C ASP A 69 -6.39 -15.58 -12.16
N TYR A 70 -5.97 -15.80 -13.41
CA TYR A 70 -4.61 -16.29 -13.74
C TYR A 70 -3.47 -15.43 -13.16
N LYS A 71 -3.71 -14.14 -12.95
CA LYS A 71 -2.73 -13.22 -12.37
C LYS A 71 -2.33 -13.56 -10.93
N TYR A 72 -3.10 -14.41 -10.24
CA TYR A 72 -2.80 -14.87 -8.88
C TYR A 72 -2.11 -16.24 -8.84
N HIS A 73 -1.92 -16.89 -10.00
CA HIS A 73 -1.13 -18.12 -10.13
C HIS A 73 0.33 -17.83 -10.49
N VAL A 74 0.69 -16.55 -10.70
CA VAL A 74 2.03 -16.14 -11.12
C VAL A 74 2.67 -15.25 -10.05
N GLY A 75 3.67 -15.80 -9.38
CA GLY A 75 4.38 -15.13 -8.30
C GLY A 75 3.72 -15.35 -6.94
N THR A 76 4.39 -14.91 -5.88
CA THR A 76 3.93 -15.14 -4.52
C THR A 76 2.92 -14.11 -4.08
N HIS A 77 1.79 -14.60 -3.56
CA HIS A 77 0.68 -13.78 -3.11
C HIS A 77 0.34 -14.03 -1.65
N ARG A 78 0.04 -12.93 -0.95
CA ARG A 78 -0.42 -12.97 0.44
C ARG A 78 -1.52 -11.94 0.62
N SER A 79 -2.44 -12.22 1.53
CA SER A 79 -3.55 -11.34 1.86
C SER A 79 -3.50 -10.90 3.30
N PHE A 80 -3.90 -9.66 3.56
CA PHE A 80 -3.87 -9.05 4.89
C PHE A 80 -5.19 -8.35 5.17
N ASP A 81 -5.63 -8.37 6.42
CA ASP A 81 -6.69 -7.47 6.89
C ASP A 81 -6.14 -6.04 7.03
N VAL A 82 -6.93 -5.04 6.67
CA VAL A 82 -6.55 -3.63 6.85
C VAL A 82 -6.74 -3.23 8.32
N PRO A 83 -5.67 -2.82 9.03
CA PRO A 83 -5.76 -2.38 10.41
C PRO A 83 -6.22 -0.92 10.51
N GLY A 84 -7.30 -0.68 11.27
CA GLY A 84 -7.79 0.66 11.63
C GLY A 84 -8.26 1.52 10.45
N ASP A 85 -8.33 2.83 10.67
CA ASP A 85 -8.94 3.83 9.78
C ASP A 85 -7.90 4.70 9.02
N SER A 86 -6.62 4.33 9.11
CA SER A 86 -5.54 5.18 8.63
C SER A 86 -5.46 5.31 7.09
N MET A 87 -6.10 4.40 6.37
CA MET A 87 -6.21 4.41 4.92
C MET A 87 -7.59 4.84 4.43
N GLU A 88 -8.45 5.36 5.31
CA GLU A 88 -9.73 5.94 4.90
C GLU A 88 -9.49 7.24 4.12
N PRO A 89 -10.23 7.48 3.01
CA PRO A 89 -11.45 6.78 2.57
C PRO A 89 -11.21 5.66 1.53
N THR A 90 -9.97 5.27 1.24
CA THR A 90 -9.70 4.32 0.14
C THR A 90 -9.79 2.85 0.57
N LEU A 91 -9.38 2.57 1.81
CA LEU A 91 -9.48 1.26 2.45
C LEU A 91 -10.07 1.46 3.84
N PHE A 92 -11.02 0.60 4.20
CA PHE A 92 -11.71 0.65 5.49
C PHE A 92 -11.22 -0.48 6.39
N GLU A 93 -11.39 -0.31 7.70
CA GLU A 93 -11.11 -1.37 8.67
C GLU A 93 -11.92 -2.64 8.33
N GLY A 94 -11.24 -3.79 8.32
CA GLY A 94 -11.85 -5.07 7.97
C GLY A 94 -11.91 -5.39 6.48
N ASP A 95 -11.49 -4.46 5.61
CA ASP A 95 -11.18 -4.80 4.22
C ASP A 95 -10.02 -5.80 4.17
N LYS A 96 -10.06 -6.72 3.20
CA LYS A 96 -8.93 -7.63 2.92
C LYS A 96 -8.20 -7.14 1.69
N VAL A 97 -6.90 -6.92 1.81
CA VAL A 97 -6.05 -6.61 0.66
C VAL A 97 -5.36 -7.89 0.18
N VAL A 98 -5.30 -8.08 -1.13
CA VAL A 98 -4.53 -9.15 -1.78
C VAL A 98 -3.32 -8.51 -2.43
N CYS A 99 -2.15 -9.02 -2.09
CA CYS A 99 -0.88 -8.39 -2.42
C CYS A 99 0.05 -9.37 -3.15
N SER A 100 0.95 -8.83 -3.96
CA SER A 100 2.05 -9.58 -4.59
C SER A 100 3.37 -9.26 -3.88
N PHE A 101 4.18 -10.28 -3.62
CA PHE A 101 5.48 -10.12 -3.00
C PHE A 101 6.40 -9.26 -3.87
N LEU A 102 7.10 -8.31 -3.26
CA LEU A 102 8.15 -7.54 -3.93
C LEU A 102 9.52 -7.99 -3.39
N GLU A 103 10.33 -8.57 -4.27
CA GLU A 103 11.67 -9.03 -3.91
C GLU A 103 12.55 -7.89 -3.38
N PRO A 104 13.35 -8.13 -2.32
CA PRO A 104 14.25 -7.12 -1.76
C PRO A 104 15.23 -6.50 -2.76
N THR A 105 15.69 -7.29 -3.72
CA THR A 105 16.56 -6.86 -4.83
C THR A 105 15.90 -5.82 -5.74
N LEU A 106 14.57 -5.80 -5.79
CA LEU A 106 13.76 -4.92 -6.63
C LEU A 106 13.17 -3.74 -5.85
N TRP A 107 13.42 -3.59 -4.54
CA TRP A 107 12.82 -2.49 -3.78
C TRP A 107 13.21 -1.11 -4.33
N GLU A 108 14.45 -0.91 -4.74
CA GLU A 108 14.91 0.38 -5.28
C GLU A 108 14.26 0.78 -6.60
N SER A 109 13.83 -0.17 -7.44
CA SER A 109 13.32 0.07 -8.80
C SER A 109 11.83 -0.28 -8.98
N GLY A 110 11.32 -1.19 -8.16
CA GLY A 110 9.96 -1.74 -8.24
C GLY A 110 8.95 -1.02 -7.35
N LEU A 111 9.40 -0.28 -6.33
CA LEU A 111 8.54 0.59 -5.53
C LEU A 111 8.11 1.80 -6.36
N LYS A 112 6.80 1.88 -6.62
CA LYS A 112 6.14 3.03 -7.24
C LYS A 112 5.59 3.98 -6.18
N ASP A 113 5.92 5.25 -6.33
CA ASP A 113 5.50 6.29 -5.39
C ASP A 113 3.98 6.47 -5.35
N ASN A 114 3.45 6.68 -4.14
CA ASN A 114 2.04 6.88 -3.84
C ASN A 114 1.12 5.69 -4.16
N PHE A 115 1.68 4.50 -4.38
CA PHE A 115 0.90 3.26 -4.46
C PHE A 115 0.75 2.63 -3.08
N ALA A 116 -0.32 1.85 -2.88
CA ALA A 116 -0.58 1.16 -1.63
C ALA A 116 0.26 -0.13 -1.54
N TYR A 117 0.95 -0.28 -0.41
CA TYR A 117 1.71 -1.47 -0.06
C TYR A 117 1.35 -1.92 1.35
N VAL A 118 1.50 -3.21 1.60
CA VAL A 118 1.63 -3.74 2.95
C VAL A 118 3.11 -3.80 3.26
N VAL A 119 3.51 -3.10 4.31
CA VAL A 119 4.88 -3.04 4.79
C VAL A 119 4.96 -3.81 6.08
N VAL A 120 5.82 -4.83 6.10
CA VAL A 120 6.09 -5.63 7.27
C VAL A 120 7.40 -5.14 7.86
N THR A 121 7.32 -4.54 9.03
CA THR A 121 8.47 -4.09 9.81
C THR A 121 8.87 -5.16 10.82
N ARG A 122 9.90 -4.90 11.65
CA ARG A 122 10.21 -5.81 12.77
C ARG A 122 9.16 -5.81 13.88
N SER A 123 8.35 -4.76 13.95
CA SER A 123 7.43 -4.53 15.06
C SER A 123 5.97 -4.75 14.66
N ASP A 124 5.60 -4.37 13.44
CA ASP A 124 4.20 -4.33 13.01
C ASP A 124 4.02 -4.51 11.50
N VAL A 125 2.79 -4.80 11.09
CA VAL A 125 2.32 -4.85 9.70
C VAL A 125 1.43 -3.64 9.44
N VAL A 126 1.78 -2.82 8.46
CA VAL A 126 1.03 -1.60 8.14
C VAL A 126 0.66 -1.53 6.67
N VAL A 127 -0.54 -1.03 6.39
CA VAL A 127 -1.01 -0.73 5.03
C VAL A 127 -0.86 0.76 4.82
N LYS A 128 0.01 1.19 3.90
CA LYS A 128 0.32 2.60 3.65
C LYS A 128 0.63 2.87 2.18
N ARG A 129 0.55 4.14 1.77
CA ARG A 129 1.18 4.58 0.54
C ARG A 129 2.68 4.73 0.75
N VAL A 130 3.49 4.29 -0.20
CA VAL A 130 4.94 4.36 -0.10
C VAL A 130 5.49 5.42 -1.04
N VAL A 131 6.42 6.23 -0.56
CA VAL A 131 7.32 7.04 -1.39
C VAL A 131 8.75 6.51 -1.23
N ASN A 132 9.40 6.23 -2.35
CA ASN A 132 10.67 5.53 -2.37
C ASN A 132 11.85 6.52 -2.24
N HIS A 133 12.52 6.49 -1.09
CA HIS A 133 13.76 7.24 -0.84
C HIS A 133 14.98 6.33 -0.64
N LEU A 134 14.91 5.07 -1.10
CA LEU A 134 15.96 4.09 -0.85
C LEU A 134 17.31 4.45 -1.47
N LYS A 135 17.31 5.09 -2.65
CA LYS A 135 18.53 5.53 -3.35
C LYS A 135 19.24 6.69 -2.66
N GLU A 136 18.48 7.55 -1.98
CA GLU A 136 18.99 8.82 -1.42
C GLU A 136 19.36 8.66 0.05
N SER A 137 18.45 8.09 0.85
CA SER A 137 18.57 8.01 2.31
C SER A 137 18.36 6.60 2.88
N LYS A 138 18.21 5.58 2.03
CA LYS A 138 17.98 4.17 2.45
C LYS A 138 16.77 4.02 3.39
N GLU A 139 15.73 4.79 3.12
CA GLU A 139 14.47 4.77 3.85
C GLU A 139 13.29 4.81 2.88
N ILE A 140 12.12 4.44 3.37
CA ILE A 140 10.86 4.65 2.67
C ILE A 140 9.98 5.57 3.50
N GLU A 141 9.23 6.46 2.85
CA GLU A 141 8.21 7.26 3.52
C GLU A 141 6.87 6.56 3.40
N LEU A 142 6.17 6.47 4.53
CA LEU A 142 4.86 5.85 4.66
C LEU A 142 3.80 6.92 4.89
N ASN A 143 2.86 7.01 3.95
CA ASN A 143 1.84 8.06 3.91
C ASN A 143 0.47 7.41 4.09
N SER A 144 -0.34 8.03 4.93
CA SER A 144 -1.72 7.63 5.20
C SER A 144 -2.65 8.38 4.25
N ASP A 145 -3.76 7.75 3.84
CA ASP A 145 -4.80 8.46 3.07
C ASP A 145 -5.66 9.35 3.96
N ASN A 146 -5.71 9.00 5.24
CA ASN A 146 -6.39 9.77 6.25
C ASN A 146 -5.47 10.90 6.76
N ASN A 147 -5.88 12.15 6.52
CA ASN A 147 -5.14 13.37 6.87
C ASN A 147 -4.90 13.55 8.38
N PHE A 148 -5.57 12.79 9.25
CA PHE A 148 -5.30 12.81 10.70
C PHE A 148 -3.97 12.13 11.06
N TYR A 149 -3.40 11.33 10.16
CA TYR A 149 -2.17 10.60 10.40
C TYR A 149 -1.00 11.24 9.65
N GLU A 150 0.02 11.66 10.39
CA GLU A 150 1.22 12.23 9.80
C GLU A 150 2.06 11.16 9.07
N PRO A 151 2.66 11.49 7.91
CA PRO A 151 3.64 10.63 7.27
C PRO A 151 4.86 10.40 8.15
N TYR A 152 5.43 9.20 8.09
CA TYR A 152 6.64 8.87 8.81
C TYR A 152 7.57 8.01 7.95
N ARG A 153 8.86 7.99 8.31
CA ARG A 153 9.89 7.27 7.56
C ARG A 153 10.32 6.01 8.26
N VAL A 154 10.54 4.96 7.47
CA VAL A 154 11.03 3.67 7.95
C VAL A 154 12.36 3.36 7.28
N PRO A 155 13.44 3.13 8.05
CA PRO A 155 14.74 2.80 7.49
C PRO A 155 14.74 1.38 6.93
N LEU A 156 15.56 1.15 5.90
CA LEU A 156 15.70 -0.16 5.24
C LEU A 156 16.06 -1.29 6.22
N SER A 157 16.76 -0.99 7.32
CA SER A 157 17.15 -1.96 8.35
C SER A 157 15.97 -2.56 9.12
N ASP A 158 14.85 -1.83 9.20
CA ASP A 158 13.64 -2.25 9.90
C ASP A 158 12.63 -2.97 8.97
N LEU A 159 12.84 -2.88 7.65
CA LEU A 159 11.98 -3.52 6.66
C LEU A 159 12.27 -5.02 6.54
N ARG A 160 11.22 -5.82 6.76
CA ARG A 160 11.25 -7.28 6.58
C ARG A 160 10.72 -7.67 5.21
N GLU A 161 9.50 -7.24 4.89
CA GLU A 161 8.85 -7.54 3.62
C GLU A 161 8.05 -6.34 3.11
N ILE A 162 7.89 -6.28 1.79
CA ILE A 162 7.04 -5.31 1.13
C ILE A 162 6.13 -6.08 0.16
N TRP A 163 4.83 -5.82 0.26
CA TRP A 163 3.83 -6.44 -0.60
C TRP A 163 3.05 -5.38 -1.35
N TYR A 164 3.02 -5.48 -2.67
CA TYR A 164 2.28 -4.55 -3.52
C TYR A 164 0.79 -4.92 -3.56
N VAL A 165 -0.09 -4.00 -3.17
CA VAL A 165 -1.55 -4.24 -3.15
C VAL A 165 -2.09 -4.33 -4.58
N ARG A 166 -2.69 -5.47 -4.91
CA ARG A 166 -3.26 -5.77 -6.25
C ARG A 166 -4.78 -5.69 -6.28
N ALA A 167 -5.42 -6.09 -5.19
CA ALA A 167 -6.87 -6.07 -5.07
C ALA A 167 -7.30 -5.81 -3.63
N ARG A 168 -8.53 -5.32 -3.49
CA ARG A 168 -9.23 -5.19 -2.22
C ARG A 168 -10.51 -6.02 -2.28
N ILE A 169 -10.82 -6.71 -1.20
CA ILE A 169 -12.04 -7.47 -0.98
C ILE A 169 -12.71 -6.82 0.21
N THR A 170 -13.78 -6.07 -0.05
CA THR A 170 -14.51 -5.37 0.99
C THR A 170 -15.76 -6.17 1.39
N PRO A 171 -15.93 -6.51 2.67
CA PRO A 171 -17.18 -7.09 3.15
C PRO A 171 -18.28 -6.02 3.30
N PHE A 172 -17.91 -4.74 3.37
CA PHE A 172 -18.82 -3.63 3.57
C PHE A 172 -19.13 -2.95 2.23
N LEU A 173 -20.37 -3.08 1.77
CA LEU A 173 -20.84 -2.39 0.58
C LEU A 173 -21.60 -1.12 1.01
N PRO A 174 -20.96 0.07 0.99
CA PRO A 174 -21.65 1.30 1.33
C PRO A 174 -22.81 1.54 0.35
N SER A 175 -23.93 2.04 0.86
CA SER A 175 -25.05 2.45 0.01
C SER A 175 -24.57 3.49 -1.03
N PRO A 176 -24.89 3.34 -2.32
CA PRO A 176 -24.47 4.28 -3.38
C PRO A 176 -24.78 5.75 -3.07
N LYS A 177 -25.83 6.00 -2.28
CA LYS A 177 -26.23 7.35 -1.84
C LYS A 177 -25.17 8.04 -0.97
N ASN A 178 -24.36 7.30 -0.22
CA ASN A 178 -23.32 7.87 0.64
C ASN A 178 -22.11 8.33 -0.17
N ILE A 179 -21.68 7.55 -1.17
CA ILE A 179 -20.56 7.91 -2.05
C ILE A 179 -20.90 9.15 -2.90
N GLN A 180 -22.12 9.20 -3.43
CA GLN A 180 -22.57 10.35 -4.23
C GLN A 180 -22.62 11.64 -3.41
N ARG A 181 -22.90 11.56 -2.11
CA ARG A 181 -23.03 12.73 -1.24
C ARG A 181 -21.71 13.48 -1.05
N TYR A 182 -20.60 12.79 -0.82
CA TYR A 182 -19.28 13.44 -0.66
C TYR A 182 -18.88 14.26 -1.89
N ILE A 183 -19.01 13.68 -3.09
CA ILE A 183 -18.67 14.38 -4.33
C ILE A 183 -19.71 15.47 -4.65
N HIS A 184 -21.00 15.22 -4.39
CA HIS A 184 -22.05 16.18 -4.69
C HIS A 184 -21.96 17.42 -3.80
N ASP A 185 -21.63 17.25 -2.52
CA ASP A 185 -21.50 18.34 -1.57
C ASP A 185 -20.29 19.23 -1.92
N GLU A 186 -19.12 18.65 -2.22
CA GLU A 186 -17.96 19.45 -2.69
C GLU A 186 -18.23 20.17 -4.02
N VAL A 187 -18.88 19.49 -4.98
CA VAL A 187 -19.24 20.10 -6.27
C VAL A 187 -20.32 21.18 -6.09
N ALA A 188 -21.21 21.04 -5.11
CA ALA A 188 -22.21 22.05 -4.78
C ALA A 188 -21.55 23.31 -4.19
N ASP A 189 -20.58 23.14 -3.27
CA ASP A 189 -19.82 24.24 -2.69
C ASP A 189 -18.94 24.96 -3.73
N LEU A 190 -18.32 24.20 -4.64
CA LEU A 190 -17.61 24.75 -5.80
C LEU A 190 -18.54 25.57 -6.69
N LYS A 191 -19.73 25.04 -7.03
CA LYS A 191 -20.74 25.77 -7.81
C LYS A 191 -21.21 27.04 -7.09
N ALA A 192 -21.38 26.99 -5.78
CA ALA A 192 -21.77 28.16 -4.99
C ALA A 192 -20.69 29.24 -5.05
N THR A 193 -19.42 28.85 -4.88
CA THR A 193 -18.27 29.75 -4.95
C THR A 193 -18.11 30.38 -6.34
N ILE A 194 -18.22 29.59 -7.40
CA ILE A 194 -18.17 30.08 -8.80
C ILE A 194 -19.31 31.07 -9.08
N ASN A 195 -20.53 30.76 -8.62
CA ASN A 195 -21.66 31.66 -8.77
C ASN A 195 -21.47 32.98 -8.02
N GLN A 196 -20.89 32.94 -6.81
CA GLN A 196 -20.57 34.13 -6.04
C GLN A 196 -19.50 34.99 -6.74
N GLN A 197 -18.44 34.36 -7.27
CA GLN A 197 -17.39 35.03 -8.03
C GLN A 197 -17.95 35.67 -9.31
N SER A 198 -18.84 34.97 -10.03
CA SER A 198 -19.50 35.52 -11.22
C SER A 198 -20.30 36.78 -10.88
N ARG A 199 -21.02 36.80 -9.75
CA ARG A 199 -21.78 37.98 -9.31
C ARG A 199 -20.87 39.15 -8.97
N MET A 200 -19.75 38.91 -8.29
CA MET A 200 -18.75 39.95 -8.00
C MET A 200 -18.14 40.51 -9.29
N LEU A 201 -17.81 39.66 -10.27
CA LEU A 201 -17.29 40.11 -11.56
C LEU A 201 -18.30 40.99 -12.30
N THR A 202 -19.59 40.63 -12.29
CA THR A 202 -20.64 41.47 -12.90
C THR A 202 -20.78 42.81 -12.16
N GLN A 203 -20.72 42.82 -10.82
CA GLN A 203 -20.76 44.05 -10.04
C GLN A 203 -19.55 44.95 -10.29
N LEU A 204 -18.34 44.36 -10.38
CA LEU A 204 -17.12 45.08 -10.73
C LEU A 204 -17.20 45.65 -12.15
N SER A 205 -17.64 44.86 -13.13
CA SER A 205 -17.86 45.32 -14.50
C SER A 205 -18.83 46.51 -14.56
N GLN A 206 -19.97 46.43 -13.88
CA GLN A 206 -20.95 47.53 -13.80
C GLN A 206 -20.40 48.77 -13.08
N THR A 207 -19.55 48.56 -12.08
CA THR A 207 -18.91 49.65 -11.34
C THR A 207 -17.83 50.32 -12.18
N VAL A 208 -17.03 49.55 -12.90
CA VAL A 208 -16.02 50.04 -13.85
C VAL A 208 -16.69 50.81 -15.00
N GLU A 209 -17.80 50.32 -15.56
CA GLU A 209 -18.57 51.04 -16.58
C GLU A 209 -19.15 52.36 -16.05
N ARG A 210 -19.49 52.45 -14.76
CA ARG A 210 -19.95 53.69 -14.12
C ARG A 210 -18.82 54.68 -13.81
N ILE A 211 -17.61 54.18 -13.54
CA ILE A 211 -16.44 54.99 -13.17
C ILE A 211 -15.64 55.43 -14.40
N LEU A 212 -15.68 54.68 -15.50
CA LEU A 212 -15.13 55.12 -16.78
C LEU A 212 -15.90 56.36 -17.25
N PRO A 213 -15.27 57.55 -17.29
CA PRO A 213 -15.91 58.70 -17.88
C PRO A 213 -16.18 58.36 -19.35
N ARG A 214 -17.36 58.75 -19.86
CA ARG A 214 -17.58 58.85 -21.31
C ARG A 214 -16.51 59.80 -21.87
N GLN A 215 -15.36 59.28 -22.29
CA GLN A 215 -14.50 59.97 -23.23
C GLN A 215 -15.19 59.89 -24.60
N ARG A 216 -16.13 60.81 -24.79
CA ARG A 216 -16.42 61.53 -26.03
C ARG A 216 -15.92 62.95 -25.73
N ASP A 217 -15.02 63.58 -26.47
CA ASP A 217 -14.71 63.53 -27.91
C ASP A 217 -13.21 63.75 -28.13
#